data_AF-A0A317ZBR3-F1
#
_entry.id   AF-A0A317ZBR3-F1
#
_cell.length_a   1.000
_cell.length_b   1.000
_cell.length_c   1.000
_cell.angle_alpha   90.00
_cell.angle_beta   90.00
_cell.angle_gamma   90.00
#
_symmetry.space_group_name_H-M   'P 1'
#
loop_
_entity.id
_entity.type
_entity.pdbx_description
1 polymer ?
#
loop_
_entity_poly.entity_id
_entity_poly.type
_entity_poly.pdbx_seq_one_letter_code
_entity_poly.pdbx_strand_id
1 'polypeptide(L)'
;VQLPSKMDPDEYIMKYGAEKFNSFVNTEKKAFVSFKLQQHQHEIQNNDLAYEKYYHMFVEDAALISSHILRNKVVQNASELFKVSADSLNKEVETVHPQQHFEQAGPIPIQTTQWMQHNKYEKAERAILKHFIMDKEVFLSFYQD
;
A
#
# COMPACT_ATOMS: atom_id res chain seq x y z
N VAL A 1 -8.48 -15.51 -5.08
CA VAL A 1 -9.39 -16.64 -5.39
C VAL A 1 -10.13 -16.97 -4.13
N GLN A 2 -11.46 -17.01 -4.15
CA GLN A 2 -12.26 -17.34 -2.98
C GLN A 2 -12.94 -18.68 -3.23
N LEU A 3 -12.69 -19.67 -2.37
CA LEU A 3 -13.35 -20.98 -2.49
C LEU A 3 -14.80 -20.85 -1.99
N PRO A 4 -15.78 -21.50 -2.64
CA PRO A 4 -17.22 -21.29 -2.39
C PRO A 4 -17.74 -21.93 -1.10
N SER A 5 -16.88 -22.47 -0.24
CA SER A 5 -17.23 -23.01 1.06
C SER A 5 -16.01 -22.98 1.98
N LYS A 6 -16.16 -23.34 3.26
CA LYS A 6 -15.05 -23.58 4.21
C LYS A 6 -14.16 -24.78 3.82
N MET A 7 -14.06 -25.06 2.51
CA MET A 7 -13.25 -26.11 1.93
C MET A 7 -11.85 -25.59 1.71
N ASP A 8 -10.89 -26.34 2.22
CA ASP A 8 -9.48 -26.13 1.92
C ASP A 8 -9.18 -26.56 0.47
N PRO A 9 -8.07 -26.09 -0.14
CA PRO A 9 -7.70 -26.43 -1.53
C PRO A 9 -7.68 -27.95 -1.77
N ASP A 10 -7.20 -28.71 -0.79
CA ASP A 10 -7.12 -30.17 -0.85
C ASP A 10 -8.51 -30.81 -0.91
N GLU A 11 -9.46 -30.30 -0.13
CA GLU A 11 -10.84 -30.80 -0.08
C GLU A 11 -11.59 -30.49 -1.38
N TYR A 12 -11.32 -29.33 -1.99
CA TYR A 12 -11.87 -28.97 -3.29
C TYR A 12 -11.31 -29.86 -4.42
N ILE A 13 -10.02 -30.16 -4.41
CA ILE A 13 -9.38 -31.06 -5.38
C ILE A 13 -9.93 -32.49 -5.25
N MET A 14 -10.12 -32.99 -4.02
CA MET A 14 -10.74 -34.30 -3.79
C MET A 14 -12.17 -34.38 -4.32
N LYS A 15 -12.96 -33.32 -4.17
CA LYS A 15 -14.39 -33.32 -4.53
C LYS A 15 -14.66 -33.03 -6.01
N TYR A 16 -13.90 -32.13 -6.62
CA TYR A 16 -14.15 -31.63 -7.98
C TYR A 16 -13.05 -32.00 -8.98
N GLY A 17 -11.91 -32.53 -8.53
CA GLY A 17 -10.77 -32.88 -9.35
C GLY A 17 -9.83 -31.70 -9.64
N ALA A 18 -8.57 -32.02 -9.91
CA ALA A 18 -7.52 -31.02 -10.15
C ALA A 18 -7.79 -30.11 -11.37
N GLU A 19 -8.43 -30.64 -12.42
CA GLU A 19 -8.76 -29.84 -13.61
C GLU A 19 -9.82 -28.77 -13.35
N LYS A 20 -10.85 -29.10 -12.56
CA LYS A 20 -11.87 -28.13 -12.16
C LYS A 20 -11.30 -27.10 -11.19
N PHE A 21 -10.40 -27.51 -10.29
CA PHE A 21 -9.69 -26.56 -9.43
C PHE A 21 -8.84 -25.58 -10.24
N ASN A 22 -8.04 -26.05 -11.20
CA ASN A 22 -7.23 -25.18 -12.05
C ASN A 22 -8.08 -24.22 -12.90
N SER A 23 -9.20 -24.72 -13.45
CA SER A 23 -10.15 -23.89 -14.18
C SER A 23 -10.82 -22.85 -13.27
N PHE A 24 -11.18 -23.24 -12.05
CA PHE A 24 -11.75 -22.36 -11.03
C PHE A 24 -10.75 -21.27 -10.64
N VAL A 25 -9.53 -21.64 -10.26
CA VAL A 25 -8.44 -20.72 -9.90
C VAL A 25 -8.13 -19.73 -11.03
N ASN A 26 -8.15 -20.19 -12.29
CA ASN A 26 -7.88 -19.31 -13.44
C ASN A 26 -9.05 -18.38 -13.77
N THR A 27 -10.29 -18.83 -13.57
CA THR A 27 -11.49 -18.03 -13.84
C THR A 27 -11.76 -17.02 -12.72
N GLU A 28 -11.53 -17.41 -11.47
CA GLU A 28 -11.76 -16.61 -10.25
C GLU A 28 -10.56 -15.74 -9.84
N LYS A 29 -9.67 -15.39 -10.77
CA LYS A 29 -8.63 -14.37 -10.53
C LYS A 29 -9.29 -12.99 -10.48
N LYS A 30 -9.92 -12.70 -9.35
CA LYS A 30 -10.46 -11.38 -9.01
C LYS A 30 -9.31 -10.48 -8.56
N ALA A 31 -9.37 -9.22 -8.96
CA ALA A 31 -8.46 -8.21 -8.42
C ALA A 31 -8.69 -8.11 -6.91
N PHE A 32 -7.63 -7.89 -6.14
CA PHE A 32 -7.67 -7.78 -4.68
C PHE A 32 -8.74 -6.78 -4.20
N VAL A 33 -8.82 -5.65 -4.89
CA VAL A 33 -9.77 -4.58 -4.63
C VAL A 33 -11.23 -5.07 -4.74
N SER A 34 -11.55 -5.83 -5.80
CA SER A 34 -12.90 -6.39 -5.99
C SER A 34 -13.24 -7.44 -4.92
N PHE A 35 -12.28 -8.21 -4.43
CA PHE A 35 -12.51 -9.17 -3.36
C PHE A 35 -12.86 -8.47 -2.03
N LYS A 36 -12.11 -7.43 -1.67
CA LYS A 36 -12.36 -6.63 -0.45
C LYS A 36 -13.76 -6.01 -0.47
N LEU A 37 -14.18 -5.51 -1.62
CA LEU A 37 -15.54 -5.00 -1.84
C LEU A 37 -16.63 -6.05 -1.60
N GLN A 38 -16.50 -7.25 -2.17
CA GLN A 38 -17.48 -8.32 -1.99
C GLN A 38 -17.60 -8.76 -0.53
N GLN A 39 -16.50 -8.75 0.22
CA GLN A 39 -16.51 -9.12 1.64
C GLN A 39 -17.35 -8.17 2.50
N HIS A 40 -17.36 -6.88 2.16
CA HIS A 40 -18.10 -5.85 2.90
C HIS A 40 -19.45 -5.49 2.25
N GLN A 41 -19.89 -6.22 1.24
CA GLN A 41 -21.13 -5.96 0.50
C GLN A 41 -22.37 -5.80 1.40
N HIS A 42 -22.50 -6.65 2.44
CA HIS A 42 -23.62 -6.56 3.37
C HIS A 42 -23.59 -5.29 4.24
N GLU A 43 -22.40 -4.78 4.58
CA GLU A 43 -22.26 -3.55 5.36
C GLU A 43 -22.53 -2.32 4.49
N ILE A 44 -22.02 -2.34 3.25
CA ILE A 44 -22.22 -1.28 2.24
C ILE A 44 -23.71 -1.07 1.95
N GLN A 45 -24.52 -2.14 1.93
CA GLN A 45 -25.94 -2.04 1.59
C GLN A 45 -26.85 -1.58 2.74
N ASN A 46 -26.40 -1.71 3.99
CA ASN A 46 -27.23 -1.47 5.17
C ASN A 46 -26.80 -0.24 5.99
N ASN A 47 -25.66 0.37 5.67
CA ASN A 47 -25.11 1.48 6.41
C ASN A 47 -24.49 2.52 5.45
N ASP A 48 -25.11 3.70 5.38
CA ASP A 48 -24.68 4.80 4.51
C ASP A 48 -23.28 5.33 4.87
N LEU A 49 -22.90 5.32 6.15
CA LEU A 49 -21.55 5.71 6.59
C LEU A 49 -20.50 4.68 6.15
N ALA A 50 -20.86 3.40 6.19
CA ALA A 50 -19.98 2.33 5.71
C ALA A 50 -19.86 2.39 4.18
N TYR A 51 -20.96 2.67 3.48
CA TYR A 51 -20.97 2.88 2.04
C TYR A 51 -19.95 3.93 1.63
N GLU A 52 -19.99 5.14 2.21
CA GLU A 52 -19.08 6.24 1.88
C GLU A 52 -17.62 5.89 2.19
N LYS A 53 -17.36 5.26 3.34
CA LYS A 53 -16.01 4.84 3.73
C LYS A 53 -15.40 3.83 2.76
N TYR A 54 -16.16 2.77 2.42
CA TYR A 54 -15.68 1.74 1.50
C TYR A 54 -15.60 2.25 0.06
N TYR A 55 -16.45 3.20 -0.29
CA TYR A 55 -16.40 3.90 -1.58
C TYR A 55 -15.08 4.68 -1.73
N HIS A 56 -14.72 5.52 -0.75
CA HIS A 56 -13.45 6.25 -0.80
C HIS A 56 -12.23 5.34 -0.78
N MET A 57 -12.21 4.32 0.09
CA MET A 57 -11.12 3.33 0.10
C MET A 57 -11.00 2.61 -1.24
N PHE A 58 -12.12 2.31 -1.90
CA PHE A 58 -12.10 1.68 -3.21
C PHE A 58 -11.49 2.59 -4.28
N VAL A 59 -11.87 3.87 -4.29
CA VAL A 59 -11.36 4.85 -5.25
C VAL A 59 -9.84 5.00 -5.09
N GLU A 60 -9.33 5.08 -3.85
CA GLU A 60 -7.89 5.12 -3.56
C GLU A 60 -7.18 3.82 -3.98
N ASP A 61 -7.72 2.66 -3.62
CA ASP A 61 -7.14 1.35 -3.99
C ASP A 61 -7.14 1.14 -5.52
N ALA A 62 -8.17 1.61 -6.22
CA ALA A 62 -8.29 1.54 -7.68
C ALA A 62 -7.34 2.51 -8.40
N ALA A 63 -7.04 3.66 -7.79
CA ALA A 63 -6.07 4.63 -8.27
C ALA A 63 -4.61 4.13 -8.20
N LEU A 64 -4.33 3.09 -7.41
CA LEU A 64 -3.00 2.46 -7.37
C LEU A 64 -2.80 1.42 -8.49
N ILE A 65 -3.84 1.08 -9.24
CA ILE A 65 -3.76 0.08 -10.32
C ILE A 65 -3.11 0.72 -11.56
N SER A 66 -1.86 0.32 -11.84
CA SER A 66 -1.10 0.82 -13.01
C SER A 66 -1.67 0.38 -14.37
N SER A 67 -2.35 -0.78 -14.42
CA SER A 67 -2.94 -1.30 -15.66
C SER A 67 -4.32 -0.69 -15.92
N HIS A 68 -4.43 0.12 -16.98
CA HIS A 68 -5.69 0.75 -17.38
C HIS A 68 -6.82 -0.27 -17.67
N ILE A 69 -6.47 -1.39 -18.31
CA ILE A 69 -7.43 -2.46 -18.63
C ILE A 69 -7.98 -3.10 -17.33
N LEU A 70 -7.08 -3.36 -16.38
CA LEU A 70 -7.48 -3.94 -15.09
C LEU A 70 -8.30 -2.95 -14.27
N ARG A 71 -7.91 -1.66 -14.27
CA ARG A 71 -8.64 -0.58 -13.60
C ARG A 71 -10.07 -0.47 -14.14
N ASN A 72 -10.27 -0.43 -15.46
CA ASN A 72 -11.60 -0.41 -16.06
C ASN A 72 -12.44 -1.64 -15.69
N LYS A 73 -11.84 -2.83 -15.71
CA LYS A 73 -12.54 -4.05 -15.28
C LYS A 73 -12.99 -3.96 -13.81
N VAL A 74 -12.14 -3.44 -12.92
CA VAL A 74 -12.43 -3.32 -11.50
C VAL A 74 -13.50 -2.26 -11.23
N VAL A 75 -13.42 -1.11 -11.90
CA VAL A 75 -14.42 -0.04 -11.84
C VAL A 75 -15.79 -0.52 -12.33
N GLN A 76 -15.83 -1.29 -13.41
CA GLN A 76 -17.08 -1.87 -13.90
C GLN A 76 -17.75 -2.79 -12.87
N ASN A 77 -16.97 -3.66 -12.22
CA ASN A 77 -17.50 -4.54 -11.16
C ASN A 77 -17.97 -3.74 -9.94
N ALA A 78 -17.28 -2.64 -9.59
CA ALA A 78 -17.67 -1.80 -8.47
C ALA A 78 -18.92 -0.96 -8.77
N SER A 79 -19.11 -0.52 -10.02
CA SER A 79 -20.32 0.16 -10.48
C SER A 79 -21.57 -0.68 -10.22
N GLU A 80 -21.51 -2.00 -10.48
CA GLU A 80 -22.61 -2.92 -10.19
C GLU A 80 -22.90 -3.05 -8.68
N LEU A 81 -21.85 -3.01 -7.85
CA LEU A 81 -21.97 -3.16 -6.40
C LEU A 81 -22.51 -1.90 -5.70
N PHE A 82 -21.99 -0.73 -6.09
CA PHE A 82 -22.35 0.56 -5.52
C PHE A 82 -23.57 1.20 -6.20
N LYS A 83 -24.05 0.63 -7.32
CA LYS A 83 -25.16 1.17 -8.14
C LYS A 83 -24.91 2.61 -8.63
N VAL A 84 -23.64 2.93 -8.89
CA VAL A 84 -23.19 4.23 -9.44
C VAL A 84 -22.70 4.05 -10.87
N SER A 85 -22.72 5.09 -11.68
CA SER A 85 -22.22 5.00 -13.06
C SER A 85 -20.71 4.76 -13.11
N ALA A 86 -20.30 3.78 -13.91
CA ALA A 86 -18.89 3.47 -14.14
C ALA A 86 -18.09 4.70 -14.62
N ASP A 87 -18.69 5.56 -15.44
CA ASP A 87 -18.07 6.81 -15.92
C ASP A 87 -17.78 7.81 -14.80
N SER A 88 -18.69 7.95 -13.84
CA SER A 88 -18.49 8.87 -12.71
C SER A 88 -17.38 8.36 -11.80
N LEU A 89 -17.37 7.05 -11.57
CA LEU A 89 -16.38 6.40 -10.72
C LEU A 89 -14.99 6.42 -11.39
N ASN A 90 -14.91 6.22 -12.70
CA ASN A 90 -13.66 6.36 -13.45
C ASN A 90 -13.08 7.77 -13.35
N LYS A 91 -13.93 8.81 -13.46
CA LYS A 91 -13.49 10.21 -13.28
C LYS A 91 -12.94 10.46 -11.88
N GLU A 92 -13.56 9.90 -10.86
CA GLU A 92 -13.10 10.06 -9.48
C GLU A 92 -11.78 9.33 -9.24
N VAL A 93 -11.64 8.11 -9.75
CA VAL A 93 -10.37 7.36 -9.73
C VAL A 93 -9.27 8.07 -10.51
N GLU A 94 -9.58 8.74 -11.62
CA GLU A 94 -8.61 9.54 -12.38
C GLU A 94 -8.22 10.85 -11.67
N THR A 95 -9.12 11.39 -10.84
CA THR A 95 -8.85 12.58 -10.03
C THR A 95 -8.00 12.24 -8.81
N VAL A 96 -8.25 11.08 -8.19
CA VAL A 96 -7.52 10.56 -7.02
C VAL A 96 -6.23 9.85 -7.42
N HIS A 97 -6.14 9.34 -8.66
CA HIS A 97 -4.87 8.94 -9.24
C HIS A 97 -3.91 10.07 -8.94
N PRO A 98 -2.85 9.83 -8.14
CA PRO A 98 -1.81 10.83 -8.04
C PRO A 98 -1.42 11.01 -9.49
N GLN A 99 -1.74 12.19 -10.04
CA GLN A 99 -1.13 12.57 -11.28
C GLN A 99 0.33 12.37 -10.93
N GLN A 100 0.94 11.36 -11.53
CA GLN A 100 2.37 11.36 -11.69
C GLN A 100 2.56 12.58 -12.59
N HIS A 101 2.51 13.76 -11.98
CA HIS A 101 3.51 14.75 -12.25
C HIS A 101 4.78 13.96 -11.98
N PHE A 102 5.25 13.29 -13.04
CA PHE A 102 6.61 13.47 -13.45
C PHE A 102 6.78 14.99 -13.56
N GLU A 103 6.85 15.67 -12.41
CA GLU A 103 7.77 16.76 -12.24
C GLU A 103 9.03 16.16 -12.81
N GLN A 104 9.37 16.58 -14.02
CA GLN A 104 10.66 16.33 -14.60
C GLN A 104 11.59 16.61 -13.44
N ALA A 105 12.21 15.55 -12.90
CA ALA A 105 13.04 15.69 -11.74
C ALA A 105 14.13 16.66 -12.18
N GLY A 106 13.93 17.94 -11.84
CA GLY A 106 14.99 18.91 -11.87
C GLY A 106 16.14 18.26 -11.14
N PRO A 107 17.38 18.46 -11.61
CA PRO A 107 18.54 17.73 -11.09
C PRO A 107 18.42 17.67 -9.58
N ILE A 108 18.32 16.43 -9.07
CA ILE A 108 18.15 16.13 -7.65
C ILE A 108 19.11 17.07 -6.94
N PRO A 109 18.65 18.00 -6.06
CA PRO A 109 19.59 18.82 -5.35
C PRO A 109 20.43 17.84 -4.56
N ILE A 110 21.67 17.65 -5.01
CA ILE A 110 22.69 16.94 -4.27
C ILE A 110 22.73 17.74 -2.97
N GLN A 111 22.14 17.19 -1.92
CA GLN A 111 22.41 17.65 -0.57
C GLN A 111 23.86 17.30 -0.35
N THR A 112 24.76 18.13 -0.85
CA THR A 112 26.12 18.17 -0.37
C THR A 112 25.93 18.36 1.12
N THR A 113 26.24 17.32 1.89
CA THR A 113 26.36 17.43 3.33
C THR A 113 27.27 18.62 3.55
N GLN A 114 26.69 19.78 3.86
CA GLN A 114 27.48 20.94 4.19
C GLN A 114 28.17 20.53 5.48
N TRP A 115 29.45 20.17 5.37
CA TRP A 115 30.29 20.00 6.53
C TRP A 115 30.27 21.36 7.22
N MET A 116 29.43 21.45 8.26
CA MET A 116 29.35 22.61 9.12
C MET A 116 30.79 22.97 9.49
N GLN A 117 31.20 24.19 9.15
CA GLN A 117 32.52 24.69 9.52
C GLN A 117 32.52 24.82 11.04
N HIS A 118 32.94 23.75 11.71
CA HIS A 118 32.89 23.66 13.17
C HIS A 118 33.86 24.67 13.77
N ASN A 119 33.37 25.46 14.73
CA ASN A 119 34.24 26.31 15.52
C ASN A 119 35.27 25.46 16.29
N LYS A 120 36.40 26.05 16.66
CA LYS A 120 37.49 25.35 17.39
C LYS A 120 36.97 24.62 18.64
N TYR A 121 36.01 25.23 19.34
CA TYR A 121 35.35 24.64 20.51
C TYR A 121 34.50 23.41 20.16
N GLU A 122 33.62 23.51 19.16
CA GLU A 122 32.77 22.39 18.73
C GLU A 122 33.59 21.20 18.23
N LYS A 123 34.73 21.46 17.59
CA LYS A 123 35.66 20.41 17.16
C LYS A 123 36.29 19.69 18.36
N ALA A 124 36.65 20.42 19.41
CA ALA A 124 37.18 19.85 20.64
C ALA A 124 36.12 19.02 21.38
N GLU A 125 34.90 19.55 21.53
CA GLU A 125 33.79 18.84 22.17
C GLU A 125 33.46 17.52 21.46
N ARG A 126 33.35 17.55 20.12
CA ARG A 126 33.11 16.34 19.33
C ARG A 126 34.25 15.34 19.42
N ALA A 127 35.50 15.80 19.51
CA ALA A 127 36.65 14.91 19.68
C ALA A 127 36.61 14.22 21.05
N ILE A 128 36.26 14.97 22.10
CA ILE A 128 36.09 14.44 23.46
C ILE A 128 34.94 13.43 23.48
N LEU A 129 33.75 13.79 22.97
CA LEU A 129 32.60 12.90 22.89
C LEU A 129 32.92 11.62 22.10
N LYS A 130 33.61 11.75 20.96
CA LYS A 130 34.06 10.60 20.19
C LYS A 130 34.98 9.70 21.01
N HIS A 131 35.92 10.28 21.76
CA HIS A 131 36.84 9.52 22.59
C HIS A 131 36.11 8.78 23.71
N PHE A 132 35.17 9.44 24.40
CA PHE A 132 34.33 8.80 25.42
C PHE A 132 33.45 7.67 24.88
N ILE A 133 32.91 7.83 23.67
CA ILE A 133 32.04 6.82 23.06
C ILE A 133 32.86 5.60 22.58
N MET A 134 34.07 5.84 22.08
CA MET A 134 34.89 4.79 21.46
C MET A 134 35.79 4.06 22.46
N ASP A 135 36.15 4.73 23.56
CA ASP A 135 37.02 4.17 24.59
C ASP A 135 36.25 3.97 25.90
N LYS A 136 35.81 2.72 26.10
CA LYS A 136 35.02 2.31 27.27
C LYS A 136 35.80 2.47 28.59
N GLU A 137 37.12 2.32 28.56
CA GLU A 137 37.95 2.42 29.77
C GLU A 137 38.01 3.86 30.28
N VAL A 138 38.13 4.82 29.36
CA VAL A 138 38.12 6.27 29.67
C VAL A 138 36.78 6.73 30.25
N PHE A 139 35.67 6.17 29.74
CA PHE A 139 34.35 6.42 30.30
C PHE A 139 34.21 5.86 31.72
N LEU A 140 34.73 4.66 31.98
CA LEU A 140 34.65 4.01 33.28
C LEU A 140 35.55 4.66 34.33
N SER A 141 36.76 5.10 33.96
CA SER A 141 37.67 5.78 34.89
C SER A 141 37.08 7.10 35.40
N PHE A 142 36.34 7.82 34.56
CA PHE A 142 35.70 9.08 34.96
C PHE A 142 34.48 8.89 35.88
N TYR A 143 33.91 7.68 35.92
CA TYR A 143 32.74 7.34 36.74
C TYR A 143 33.12 6.77 38.12
N GLN A 144 34.41 6.48 38.35
CA GLN A 144 34.93 5.87 39.58
C GLN A 144 35.65 6.84 40.52
N ASP A 145 35.87 8.09 40.10
CA ASP A 145 36.21 9.23 40.97
C ASP A 145 34.95 10.02 41.37
#